data_AF-M1ZZD8-F1
#
_entry.id   AF-M1ZZD8-F1
#
_cell.length_a   1.000
_cell.length_b   1.000
_cell.length_c   1.000
_cell.angle_alpha   90.00
_cell.angle_beta   90.00
_cell.angle_gamma   90.00
#
_symmetry.space_group_name_H-M   'P 1'
#
loop_
_entity.id
_entity.type
_entity.pdbx_description
1 polymer ?
#
loop_
_entity_poly.entity_id
_entity_poly.type
_entity_poly.pdbx_seq_one_letter_code
_entity_poly.pdbx_strand_id
1 'polypeptide(L)'
;MRKWTEEEVQYLEDNWGTVSIKYIAKKVNRTENAVILKAKRQGLGGTYSASECLTANLIANILKIDVHTVTDYWIPKCNLKGNKKTLRGNASIYQIKLDDLIKWLKNNKDKWNASKVELYALGIEPEWLKEKRKIDSTAPERRNYKWTKEEENKLISCYKLGLKQKEISKQMNRSVDGIERKINRLKKAGKIPMQKIVVPWTEEENKILFKMDRKGKTDEEIAWELGREWFHVADHRRYLKNENKYPSKSKRDLIRDTRIKKVLKLRNQGFNNSEIAKKLGVHYTTISRNLQIINV
;
A
#
# COMPACT_ATOMS: atom_id res chain seq x y z
N MET A 1 30.66 52.14 -16.49
CA MET A 1 30.16 51.23 -15.43
C MET A 1 31.36 50.45 -14.87
N ARG A 2 31.68 50.56 -13.58
CA ARG A 2 32.86 49.89 -12.97
C ARG A 2 32.66 48.37 -12.97
N LYS A 3 33.58 47.61 -13.61
CA LYS A 3 33.59 46.13 -13.61
C LYS A 3 33.77 45.60 -12.19
N TRP A 4 33.14 44.46 -11.89
CA TRP A 4 33.34 43.75 -10.61
C TRP A 4 34.69 43.04 -10.64
N THR A 5 35.47 43.16 -9.57
CA THR A 5 36.71 42.37 -9.41
C THR A 5 36.39 41.00 -8.85
N GLU A 6 37.30 40.03 -9.00
CA GLU A 6 37.12 38.68 -8.46
C GLU A 6 36.99 38.70 -6.94
N GLU A 7 37.74 39.57 -6.26
CA GLU A 7 37.66 39.72 -4.80
C GLU A 7 36.32 40.30 -4.35
N GLU A 8 35.75 41.26 -5.11
CA GLU A 8 34.42 41.80 -4.83
C GLU A 8 33.32 40.74 -5.01
N VAL A 9 33.47 39.86 -6.02
CA VAL A 9 32.54 38.75 -6.26
C VAL A 9 32.67 37.70 -5.17
N GLN A 10 33.89 37.28 -4.82
CA GLN A 10 34.12 36.31 -3.76
C GLN A 10 33.60 36.83 -2.42
N TYR A 11 33.89 38.08 -2.07
CA TYR A 11 33.39 38.69 -0.85
C TYR A 11 31.85 38.76 -0.82
N LEU A 12 31.23 39.08 -1.96
CA LEU A 12 29.77 39.07 -2.09
C LEU A 12 29.21 37.67 -1.82
N GLU A 13 29.77 36.63 -2.44
CA GLU A 13 29.33 35.23 -2.28
C GLU A 13 29.49 34.73 -0.85
N ASP A 14 30.64 34.99 -0.23
CA ASP A 14 30.97 34.54 1.13
C ASP A 14 30.08 35.19 2.19
N ASN A 15 29.62 36.43 1.94
CA ASN A 15 28.87 37.24 2.90
C ASN A 15 27.37 37.35 2.56
N TRP A 16 26.92 36.73 1.46
CA TRP A 16 25.52 36.80 1.04
C TRP A 16 24.59 36.09 2.03
N GLY A 17 23.62 36.82 2.58
CA GLY A 17 22.65 36.28 3.54
C GLY A 17 23.16 36.15 4.98
N THR A 18 24.45 36.39 5.24
CA THR A 18 25.02 36.44 6.60
C THR A 18 25.22 37.87 7.08
N VAL A 19 25.62 38.76 6.17
CA VAL A 19 25.90 40.17 6.45
C VAL A 19 24.85 41.04 5.77
N SER A 20 24.46 42.15 6.41
CA SER A 20 23.47 43.07 5.83
C SER A 20 23.95 43.60 4.48
N ILE A 21 23.03 43.71 3.50
CA ILE A 21 23.32 44.24 2.16
C ILE A 21 24.01 45.61 2.25
N LYS A 22 23.58 46.46 3.18
CA LYS A 22 24.19 47.76 3.49
C LYS A 22 25.67 47.66 3.85
N TYR A 23 26.04 46.69 4.68
CA TYR A 23 27.45 46.50 5.06
C TYR A 23 28.28 45.93 3.92
N ILE A 24 27.74 44.97 3.16
CA ILE A 24 28.40 44.42 1.96
C ILE A 24 28.67 45.56 0.98
N ALA A 25 27.65 46.38 0.68
CA ALA A 25 27.74 47.54 -0.19
C ALA A 25 28.85 48.52 0.24
N LYS A 26 28.95 48.81 1.54
CA LYS A 26 30.03 49.63 2.10
C LYS A 26 31.41 49.00 1.90
N LYS A 27 31.53 47.68 2.12
CA LYS A 27 32.82 46.98 2.02
C LYS A 27 33.35 46.88 0.59
N VAL A 28 32.48 46.57 -0.38
CA VAL A 28 32.85 46.53 -1.82
C VAL A 28 32.80 47.91 -2.48
N ASN A 29 32.52 48.97 -1.71
CA ASN A 29 32.39 50.36 -2.17
C ASN A 29 31.45 50.52 -3.38
N ARG A 30 30.23 49.97 -3.26
CA ARG A 30 29.15 50.05 -4.27
C ARG A 30 27.81 50.37 -3.60
N THR A 31 26.80 50.70 -4.40
CA THR A 31 25.44 50.91 -3.88
C THR A 31 24.77 49.57 -3.56
N GLU A 32 23.84 49.57 -2.59
CA GLU A 32 23.05 48.38 -2.23
C GLU A 32 22.35 47.78 -3.44
N ASN A 33 21.81 48.61 -4.34
CA ASN A 33 21.16 48.14 -5.57
C ASN A 33 22.15 47.47 -6.55
N ALA A 34 23.40 47.94 -6.65
CA ALA A 34 24.41 47.28 -7.46
C ALA A 34 24.79 45.90 -6.90
N VAL A 35 24.86 45.78 -5.56
CA VAL A 35 25.08 44.50 -4.87
C VAL A 35 23.93 43.54 -5.15
N ILE A 36 22.67 43.98 -4.99
CA ILE A 36 21.47 43.17 -5.27
C ILE A 36 21.44 42.70 -6.73
N LEU A 37 21.69 43.59 -7.68
CA LEU A 37 21.68 43.25 -9.11
C LEU A 37 22.82 42.29 -9.47
N LYS A 38 24.01 42.48 -8.91
CA LYS A 38 25.13 41.56 -9.12
C LYS A 38 24.81 40.20 -8.51
N ALA A 39 24.29 40.17 -7.29
CA ALA A 39 23.88 38.96 -6.61
C ALA A 39 22.86 38.17 -7.43
N LYS A 40 21.80 38.83 -7.89
CA LYS A 40 20.83 38.23 -8.80
C LYS A 40 21.48 37.68 -10.09
N ARG A 41 22.44 38.40 -10.69
CA ARG A 41 23.19 37.93 -11.88
C ARG A 41 24.15 36.79 -11.58
N GLN A 42 24.61 36.64 -10.33
CA GLN A 42 25.40 35.50 -9.87
C GLN A 42 24.51 34.32 -9.41
N GLY A 43 23.18 34.46 -9.49
CA GLY A 43 22.26 33.45 -8.94
C GLY A 43 22.27 33.39 -7.42
N LEU A 44 22.75 34.42 -6.74
CA LEU A 44 22.62 34.58 -5.29
C LEU A 44 21.15 34.97 -5.01
N GLY A 45 20.36 33.99 -4.57
CA GLY A 45 18.92 34.09 -4.32
C GLY A 45 18.50 35.06 -3.20
N GLY A 46 17.28 34.90 -2.67
CA GLY A 46 16.76 35.75 -1.59
C GLY A 46 17.58 35.64 -0.30
N THR A 47 17.86 36.77 0.37
CA THR A 47 18.54 36.79 1.67
C THR A 47 17.53 36.51 2.78
N TYR A 48 17.51 35.30 3.33
CA TYR A 48 16.73 34.98 4.52
C TYR A 48 17.68 34.93 5.72
N SER A 49 17.44 35.74 6.75
CA SER A 49 18.19 35.62 8.00
C SER A 49 17.77 34.36 8.78
N ALA A 50 18.67 33.79 9.59
CA ALA A 50 18.37 32.62 10.44
C ALA A 50 17.16 32.85 11.39
N SER A 51 16.91 34.10 11.76
CA SER A 51 15.77 34.53 12.58
C SER A 51 14.44 34.65 11.83
N GLU A 52 14.42 34.56 10.50
CA GLU A 52 13.21 34.74 9.71
C GLU A 52 12.37 33.46 9.62
N CYS A 53 11.06 33.63 9.79
CA CYS A 53 10.06 32.60 9.54
C CYS A 53 9.64 32.64 8.06
N LEU A 54 9.81 31.52 7.36
CA LEU A 54 9.32 31.32 6.01
C LEU A 54 7.89 30.77 6.04
N THR A 55 7.06 31.17 5.08
CA THR A 55 5.74 30.56 4.91
C THR A 55 5.84 29.21 4.20
N ALA A 56 4.90 28.29 4.46
CA ALA A 56 4.86 27.00 3.75
C ALA A 56 4.80 27.17 2.21
N ASN A 57 4.11 28.20 1.72
CA ASN A 57 4.04 28.51 0.29
C ASN A 57 5.40 28.95 -0.28
N LEU A 58 6.14 29.77 0.46
CA LEU A 58 7.49 30.18 0.06
C LEU A 58 8.43 28.98 0.00
N ILE A 59 8.38 28.11 1.01
CA ILE A 59 9.16 26.87 1.05
C ILE A 59 8.83 25.97 -0.15
N ALA A 60 7.54 25.80 -0.45
CA ALA A 60 7.09 25.01 -1.59
C ALA A 60 7.66 25.57 -2.92
N ASN A 61 7.66 26.89 -3.08
CA ASN A 61 8.20 27.58 -4.25
C ASN A 61 9.73 27.47 -4.38
N ILE A 62 10.46 27.56 -3.26
CA ILE A 62 11.92 27.38 -3.23
C ILE A 62 12.28 25.94 -3.59
N LEU A 63 11.57 24.97 -2.99
CA LEU A 63 11.85 23.54 -3.15
C LEU A 63 11.24 22.92 -4.42
N LYS A 64 10.44 23.70 -5.18
CA LYS A 64 9.70 23.26 -6.37
C LYS A 64 8.83 22.02 -6.10
N ILE A 65 8.08 22.07 -5.00
CA ILE A 65 7.15 21.03 -4.56
C ILE A 65 5.74 21.58 -4.38
N ASP A 66 4.76 20.69 -4.25
CA ASP A 66 3.39 21.05 -3.91
C ASP A 66 3.29 21.52 -2.45
N VAL A 67 2.52 22.58 -2.19
CA VAL A 67 2.37 23.16 -0.84
C VAL A 67 1.75 22.19 0.17
N HIS A 68 0.85 21.31 -0.25
CA HIS A 68 0.25 20.27 0.59
C HIS A 68 1.28 19.24 1.05
N THR A 69 2.40 19.08 0.32
CA THR A 69 3.54 18.29 0.79
C THR A 69 4.09 18.87 2.09
N VAL A 70 4.16 20.20 2.21
CA VAL A 70 4.64 20.87 3.43
C VAL A 70 3.54 20.84 4.50
N THR A 71 2.33 21.27 4.17
CA THR A 71 1.25 21.47 5.17
C THR A 71 0.59 20.19 5.66
N ASP A 72 0.40 19.20 4.79
CA ASP A 72 -0.44 18.03 5.08
C ASP A 72 0.39 16.76 5.31
N TYR A 73 1.70 16.82 5.00
CA TYR A 73 2.63 15.71 5.16
C TYR A 73 3.85 16.06 6.01
N TRP A 74 4.67 17.05 5.65
CA TRP A 74 5.93 17.29 6.39
C TRP A 74 5.69 17.76 7.82
N ILE A 75 4.84 18.76 8.01
CA ILE A 75 4.53 19.28 9.35
C ILE A 75 3.83 18.22 10.21
N PRO A 76 2.66 17.65 9.81
CA PRO A 76 1.92 16.75 10.68
C PRO A 76 2.47 15.32 10.77
N LYS A 77 3.12 14.80 9.71
CA LYS A 77 3.49 13.36 9.62
C LYS A 77 5.00 13.11 9.63
N CYS A 78 5.80 14.12 9.31
CA CYS A 78 7.26 14.00 9.29
C CYS A 78 7.95 14.89 10.33
N ASN A 79 7.20 15.44 11.28
CA ASN A 79 7.71 16.22 12.40
C ASN A 79 8.54 17.45 12.00
N LEU A 80 8.18 18.10 10.87
CA LEU A 80 8.71 19.43 10.54
C LEU A 80 8.07 20.46 11.47
N LYS A 81 8.88 21.21 12.21
CA LYS A 81 8.40 22.24 13.13
C LYS A 81 7.78 23.40 12.34
N GLY A 82 6.48 23.59 12.48
CA GLY A 82 5.76 24.72 11.89
C GLY A 82 4.74 25.29 12.86
N ASN A 83 4.75 26.60 13.02
CA ASN A 83 3.79 27.33 13.84
C ASN A 83 2.64 27.83 12.97
N LYS A 84 1.41 27.57 13.39
CA LYS A 84 0.22 28.06 12.69
C LYS A 84 -0.10 29.47 13.17
N LYS A 85 -0.07 30.45 12.27
CA LYS A 85 -0.42 31.85 12.55
C LYS A 85 -1.77 32.18 11.93
N THR A 86 -2.72 32.60 12.76
CA THR A 86 -4.03 33.07 12.32
C THR A 86 -3.88 34.44 11.65
N LEU A 87 -4.57 34.63 10.52
CA LEU A 87 -4.66 35.89 9.79
C LEU A 87 -6.03 36.55 10.05
N ARG A 88 -6.36 37.63 9.36
CA ARG A 88 -7.72 38.19 9.43
C ARG A 88 -8.75 37.16 8.93
N GLY A 89 -9.84 36.98 9.69
CA GLY A 89 -10.88 35.99 9.41
C GLY A 89 -10.49 34.57 9.80
N ASN A 90 -10.99 33.57 9.07
CA ASN A 90 -10.73 32.14 9.32
C ASN A 90 -9.48 31.59 8.62
N ALA A 91 -8.68 32.48 7.98
CA ALA A 91 -7.46 32.08 7.28
C ALA A 91 -6.30 31.88 8.27
N SER A 92 -5.46 30.89 8.00
CA SER A 92 -4.26 30.62 8.79
C SER A 92 -3.12 30.15 7.89
N ILE A 93 -1.90 30.51 8.26
CA ILE A 93 -0.68 30.17 7.52
C ILE A 93 0.32 29.46 8.42
N TYR A 94 1.06 28.52 7.87
CA TYR A 94 2.20 27.93 8.56
C TYR A 94 3.45 28.77 8.37
N GLN A 95 4.15 29.01 9.48
CA GLN A 95 5.44 29.68 9.55
C GLN A 95 6.49 28.70 10.10
N ILE A 96 7.62 28.60 9.39
CA ILE A 96 8.71 27.67 9.69
C ILE A 96 10.00 28.48 9.77
N LYS A 97 10.77 28.35 10.85
CA LYS A 97 12.08 28.99 10.96
C LYS A 97 13.04 28.37 9.95
N LEU A 98 13.87 29.19 9.31
CA LEU A 98 14.86 28.70 8.34
C LEU A 98 15.78 27.63 8.95
N ASP A 99 16.27 27.82 10.18
CA ASP A 99 17.14 26.85 10.86
C ASP A 99 16.45 25.49 11.09
N ASP A 100 15.19 25.51 11.52
CA ASP A 100 14.40 24.29 11.71
C ASP A 100 14.16 23.58 10.37
N LEU A 101 13.92 24.33 9.29
CA LEU A 101 13.79 23.79 7.94
C LEU A 101 15.09 23.14 7.48
N ILE A 102 16.23 23.84 7.58
CA ILE A 102 17.53 23.34 7.12
C ILE A 102 17.94 22.09 7.89
N LYS A 103 17.75 22.09 9.23
CA LYS A 103 17.99 20.92 10.08
C LYS A 103 17.11 19.75 9.67
N TRP A 104 15.83 20.01 9.37
CA TRP A 104 14.90 18.97 8.94
C TRP A 104 15.24 18.42 7.54
N LEU A 105 15.57 19.28 6.57
CA LEU A 105 15.95 18.89 5.22
C LEU A 105 17.21 18.01 5.20
N LYS A 106 18.19 18.32 6.06
CA LYS A 106 19.42 17.52 6.25
C LYS A 106 19.12 16.10 6.72
N ASN A 107 18.13 15.94 7.59
CA ASN A 107 17.75 14.65 8.16
C ASN A 107 16.77 13.87 7.28
N ASN A 108 16.11 14.52 6.31
CA ASN A 108 15.09 13.94 5.45
C ASN A 108 15.46 14.06 3.96
N LYS A 109 16.70 13.69 3.61
CA LYS A 109 17.26 13.87 2.26
C LYS A 109 16.46 13.13 1.18
N ASP A 110 15.71 12.09 1.51
CA ASP A 110 14.89 11.30 0.59
C ASP A 110 13.58 12.00 0.17
N LYS A 111 13.13 13.00 0.94
CA LYS A 111 11.82 13.64 0.78
C LYS A 111 11.81 14.80 -0.21
N TRP A 112 12.96 15.23 -0.68
CA TRP A 112 13.09 16.40 -1.56
C TRP A 112 14.30 16.26 -2.48
N ASN A 113 14.27 17.02 -3.57
CA ASN A 113 15.28 17.00 -4.61
C ASN A 113 16.03 18.34 -4.64
N ALA A 114 17.31 18.33 -4.28
CA ALA A 114 18.17 19.50 -4.25
C ALA A 114 18.48 20.03 -5.65
N SER A 115 18.53 19.19 -6.70
CA SER A 115 18.83 19.66 -8.06
C SER A 115 17.74 20.58 -8.64
N LYS A 116 16.53 20.55 -8.07
CA LYS A 116 15.43 21.46 -8.43
C LYS A 116 15.48 22.82 -7.73
N VAL A 117 16.26 22.93 -6.66
CA VAL A 117 16.33 24.14 -5.84
C VAL A 117 17.34 25.09 -6.47
N GLU A 118 16.97 26.35 -6.67
CA GLU A 118 17.91 27.36 -7.18
C GLU A 118 19.10 27.52 -6.22
N LEU A 119 20.28 27.75 -6.77
CA LEU A 119 21.51 27.90 -5.98
C LEU A 119 21.31 29.04 -4.97
N TYR A 120 21.73 28.80 -3.72
CA TYR A 120 21.61 29.78 -2.63
C TYR A 120 20.18 30.20 -2.23
N ALA A 121 19.12 29.57 -2.76
CA ALA A 121 17.75 29.90 -2.40
C ALA A 121 17.39 29.61 -0.93
N LEU A 122 18.22 28.83 -0.25
CA LEU A 122 18.12 28.50 1.17
C LEU A 122 19.20 29.21 2.02
N GLY A 123 19.87 30.24 1.45
CA GLY A 123 21.06 30.86 2.02
C GLY A 123 22.36 30.19 1.53
N ILE A 124 23.47 30.45 2.22
CA ILE A 124 24.77 29.83 1.91
C ILE A 124 24.63 28.31 1.95
N GLU A 125 25.05 27.63 0.89
CA GLU A 125 24.93 26.18 0.84
C GLU A 125 25.95 25.50 1.76
N PRO A 126 25.50 24.81 2.82
CA PRO A 126 26.40 24.00 3.63
C PRO A 126 26.93 22.81 2.82
N GLU A 127 28.08 22.25 3.20
CA GLU A 127 28.77 21.23 2.40
C GLU A 127 27.88 20.01 2.09
N TRP A 128 27.07 19.57 3.06
CA TRP A 128 26.13 18.46 2.86
C TRP A 128 25.08 18.73 1.76
N LEU A 129 24.71 19.99 1.54
CA LEU A 129 23.75 20.38 0.51
C LEU A 129 24.41 20.36 -0.87
N LYS A 130 25.66 20.83 -0.97
CA LYS A 130 26.45 20.74 -2.20
C LYS A 130 26.63 19.29 -2.64
N GLU A 131 26.96 18.39 -1.71
CA GLU A 131 27.06 16.95 -1.97
C GLU A 131 25.73 16.36 -2.44
N LYS A 132 24.63 16.66 -1.73
CA LYS A 132 23.29 16.18 -2.13
C LYS A 132 22.91 16.68 -3.52
N ARG A 133 23.22 17.92 -3.86
CA ARG A 133 22.94 18.51 -5.17
C ARG A 133 23.64 17.73 -6.30
N LYS A 134 24.91 17.37 -6.13
CA LYS A 134 25.67 16.53 -7.10
C LYS A 134 25.04 15.14 -7.27
N ILE A 135 24.59 14.53 -6.17
CA ILE A 135 23.91 13.23 -6.20
C ILE A 135 22.55 13.35 -6.91
N ASP A 136 21.75 14.34 -6.55
CA ASP A 136 20.41 14.54 -7.10
C ASP A 136 20.41 15.02 -8.55
N SER A 137 21.50 15.65 -9.04
CA SER A 137 21.65 16.04 -10.45
C SER A 137 22.04 14.87 -11.35
N THR A 138 22.71 13.85 -10.79
CA THR A 138 23.10 12.63 -11.51
C THR A 138 22.06 11.53 -11.37
N ALA A 139 21.22 11.59 -10.33
CA ALA A 139 20.12 10.67 -10.15
C ALA A 139 19.12 10.80 -11.32
N PRO A 140 18.71 9.67 -11.95
CA PRO A 140 17.65 9.72 -12.94
C PRO A 140 16.42 10.33 -12.29
N GLU A 141 15.85 11.37 -12.92
CA GLU A 141 14.67 12.01 -12.35
C GLU A 141 13.64 10.92 -12.02
N ARG A 142 13.06 10.94 -10.81
CA ARG A 142 11.87 10.16 -10.48
C ARG A 142 10.68 10.74 -11.26
N ARG A 143 10.76 10.72 -12.59
CA ARG A 143 9.67 11.01 -13.49
C ARG A 143 8.68 9.89 -13.32
N ASN A 144 7.41 10.24 -13.33
CA ASN A 144 6.31 9.32 -13.64
C ASN A 144 6.55 8.70 -15.03
N TYR A 145 7.55 7.82 -15.17
CA TYR A 145 7.86 7.16 -16.44
C TYR A 145 6.65 6.31 -16.79
N LYS A 146 5.91 6.78 -17.80
CA LYS A 146 4.90 5.98 -18.48
C LYS A 146 5.55 4.65 -18.85
N TRP A 147 4.86 3.56 -18.55
CA TRP A 147 5.34 2.23 -18.89
C TRP A 147 5.47 2.13 -20.41
N THR A 148 6.68 1.80 -20.88
CA THR A 148 6.88 1.48 -22.29
C THR A 148 6.31 0.09 -22.59
N LYS A 149 6.08 -0.21 -23.88
CA LYS A 149 5.59 -1.52 -24.30
C LYS A 149 6.61 -2.63 -24.02
N GLU A 150 7.90 -2.32 -24.15
CA GLU A 150 9.01 -3.23 -23.83
C GLU A 150 9.08 -3.55 -22.34
N GLU A 151 9.00 -2.54 -21.47
CA GLU A 151 8.94 -2.75 -20.02
C GLU A 151 7.69 -3.53 -19.63
N GLU A 152 6.54 -3.24 -20.25
CA GLU A 152 5.31 -4.01 -20.02
C GLU A 152 5.48 -5.48 -20.40
N ASN A 153 6.05 -5.77 -21.57
CA ASN A 153 6.34 -7.14 -22.02
C ASN A 153 7.32 -7.85 -21.08
N LYS A 154 8.37 -7.16 -20.64
CA LYS A 154 9.35 -7.67 -19.67
C LYS A 154 8.66 -8.00 -18.34
N LEU A 155 7.81 -7.11 -17.83
CA LEU A 155 7.03 -7.35 -16.61
C LEU A 155 6.11 -8.57 -16.76
N ILE A 156 5.41 -8.70 -17.90
CA ILE A 156 4.54 -9.84 -18.18
C ILE A 156 5.35 -11.14 -18.19
N SER A 157 6.52 -11.15 -18.83
CA SER A 157 7.43 -12.29 -18.86
C SER A 157 7.89 -12.68 -17.45
N CYS A 158 8.40 -11.72 -16.68
CA CYS A 158 8.82 -11.94 -15.29
C CYS A 158 7.67 -12.46 -14.41
N TYR A 159 6.45 -11.96 -14.61
CA TYR A 159 5.26 -12.41 -13.90
C TYR A 159 4.89 -13.86 -14.25
N LYS A 160 4.94 -14.22 -15.53
CA LYS A 160 4.69 -15.60 -16.01
C LYS A 160 5.72 -16.60 -15.50
N LEU A 161 6.98 -16.16 -15.32
CA LEU A 161 8.05 -16.95 -14.70
C LEU A 161 7.88 -17.14 -13.18
N GLY A 162 6.86 -16.55 -12.57
CA GLY A 162 6.58 -16.70 -11.13
C GLY A 162 7.53 -15.93 -10.22
N LEU A 163 8.31 -14.97 -10.75
CA LEU A 163 9.23 -14.16 -9.95
C LEU A 163 8.48 -13.34 -8.90
N LYS A 164 9.08 -13.18 -7.72
CA LYS A 164 8.50 -12.37 -6.65
C LYS A 164 8.60 -10.89 -7.02
N GLN A 165 7.61 -10.09 -6.65
CA GLN A 165 7.57 -8.66 -6.98
C GLN A 165 8.83 -7.89 -6.55
N LYS A 166 9.47 -8.28 -5.44
CA LYS A 166 10.75 -7.71 -4.99
C LYS A 166 11.91 -7.99 -5.97
N GLU A 167 11.93 -9.17 -6.59
CA GLU A 167 12.95 -9.56 -7.57
C GLU A 167 12.73 -8.83 -8.90
N ILE A 168 11.46 -8.74 -9.32
CA ILE A 168 11.05 -7.96 -10.50
C ILE A 168 11.43 -6.48 -10.31
N SER A 169 11.17 -5.91 -9.13
CA SER A 169 11.53 -4.53 -8.78
C SER A 169 13.02 -4.26 -8.98
N LYS A 170 13.90 -5.17 -8.52
CA LYS A 170 15.34 -5.08 -8.72
C LYS A 170 15.72 -5.18 -10.20
N GLN A 171 15.20 -6.16 -10.93
CA GLN A 171 15.52 -6.38 -12.35
C GLN A 171 15.03 -5.25 -13.27
N MET A 172 13.96 -4.54 -12.87
CA MET A 172 13.36 -3.46 -13.65
C MET A 172 13.77 -2.07 -13.16
N ASN A 173 14.55 -1.99 -12.08
CA ASN A 173 14.92 -0.74 -11.41
C ASN A 173 13.70 0.17 -11.15
N ARG A 174 12.57 -0.43 -10.74
CA ARG A 174 11.33 0.26 -10.37
C ARG A 174 10.93 -0.08 -8.95
N SER A 175 10.20 0.79 -8.27
CA SER A 175 9.71 0.50 -6.92
C SER A 175 8.76 -0.70 -6.90
N VAL A 176 8.76 -1.46 -5.80
CA VAL A 176 7.86 -2.60 -5.60
C VAL A 176 6.40 -2.17 -5.79
N ASP A 177 5.98 -1.06 -5.18
CA ASP A 177 4.64 -0.48 -5.36
C ASP A 177 4.32 -0.14 -6.82
N GLY A 178 5.32 0.33 -7.57
CA GLY A 178 5.16 0.65 -9.00
C GLY A 178 4.91 -0.60 -9.84
N ILE A 179 5.61 -1.70 -9.52
CA ILE A 179 5.39 -3.02 -10.10
C ILE A 179 4.00 -3.54 -9.75
N GLU A 180 3.62 -3.52 -8.47
CA GLU A 180 2.32 -4.01 -8.00
C GLU A 180 1.15 -3.27 -8.67
N ARG A 181 1.19 -1.93 -8.69
CA ARG A 181 0.16 -1.12 -9.36
C ARG A 181 0.06 -1.45 -10.84
N LYS A 182 1.18 -1.68 -11.53
CA LYS A 182 1.17 -2.06 -12.95
C LYS A 182 0.61 -3.46 -13.15
N ILE A 183 1.01 -4.44 -12.35
CA ILE A 183 0.44 -5.80 -12.38
C ILE A 183 -1.08 -5.73 -12.21
N ASN A 184 -1.59 -4.97 -11.24
CA ASN A 184 -3.03 -4.83 -11.04
C ASN A 184 -3.75 -4.20 -12.24
N ARG A 185 -3.13 -3.22 -12.92
CA ARG A 185 -3.67 -2.66 -14.17
C ARG A 185 -3.67 -3.69 -15.30
N LEU A 186 -2.60 -4.47 -15.44
CA LEU A 186 -2.50 -5.52 -16.46
C LEU A 186 -3.51 -6.65 -16.23
N LYS A 187 -3.76 -7.02 -14.97
CA LYS A 187 -4.83 -7.96 -14.58
C LYS A 187 -6.20 -7.42 -15.01
N LYS A 188 -6.51 -6.16 -14.66
CA LYS A 188 -7.78 -5.51 -15.06
C LYS A 188 -7.95 -5.39 -16.58
N ALA A 189 -6.85 -5.19 -17.30
CA ALA A 189 -6.84 -5.14 -18.76
C ALA A 189 -6.82 -6.52 -19.43
N GLY A 190 -6.87 -7.63 -18.68
CA GLY A 190 -6.86 -8.99 -19.21
C GLY A 190 -5.54 -9.45 -19.83
N LYS A 191 -4.44 -8.68 -19.67
CA LYS A 191 -3.13 -9.00 -20.26
C LYS A 191 -2.35 -10.07 -19.48
N ILE A 192 -2.68 -10.25 -18.20
CA ILE A 192 -2.17 -11.31 -17.32
C ILE A 192 -3.31 -11.88 -16.47
N PRO A 193 -3.25 -13.16 -16.09
CA PRO A 193 -4.35 -13.80 -15.36
C PRO A 193 -4.55 -13.17 -13.98
N MET A 194 -5.81 -13.00 -13.59
CA MET A 194 -6.18 -12.66 -12.22
C MET A 194 -5.85 -13.88 -11.35
N GLN A 195 -4.98 -13.72 -10.34
CA GLN A 195 -4.73 -14.76 -9.33
C GLN A 195 -5.93 -14.86 -8.40
N LYS A 196 -7.02 -15.48 -8.90
CA LYS A 196 -8.07 -16.24 -8.21
C LYS A 196 -9.17 -16.47 -9.24
N ILE A 197 -9.30 -17.70 -9.76
CA ILE A 197 -10.57 -18.10 -10.37
C ILE A 197 -11.53 -18.28 -9.20
N VAL A 198 -12.25 -17.22 -8.83
CA VAL A 198 -13.34 -17.32 -7.84
C VAL A 198 -14.54 -17.90 -8.58
N VAL A 199 -14.57 -19.23 -8.73
CA VAL A 199 -15.83 -19.89 -9.11
C VAL A 199 -16.66 -19.99 -7.84
N PRO A 200 -17.75 -19.20 -7.71
CA PRO A 200 -18.61 -19.29 -6.54
C PRO A 200 -19.17 -20.71 -6.39
N TRP A 201 -19.40 -21.13 -5.15
CA TRP A 201 -20.08 -22.39 -4.88
C TRP A 201 -21.59 -22.20 -5.01
N THR A 202 -22.23 -23.06 -5.79
CA THR A 202 -23.67 -23.08 -5.99
C THR A 202 -24.39 -23.88 -4.91
N GLU A 203 -25.69 -23.67 -4.77
CA GLU A 203 -26.52 -24.47 -3.85
C GLU A 203 -26.55 -25.95 -4.24
N GLU A 204 -26.53 -26.27 -5.54
CA GLU A 204 -26.48 -27.65 -6.02
C GLU A 204 -25.15 -28.33 -5.69
N GLU A 205 -24.02 -27.64 -5.85
CA GLU A 205 -22.71 -28.17 -5.41
C GLU A 205 -22.67 -28.40 -3.89
N ASN A 206 -23.29 -27.53 -3.09
CA ASN A 206 -23.43 -27.74 -1.65
C ASN A 206 -24.26 -29.01 -1.35
N LYS A 207 -25.38 -29.22 -2.06
CA LYS A 207 -26.21 -30.43 -1.91
C LYS A 207 -25.42 -31.71 -2.25
N ILE A 208 -24.63 -31.69 -3.33
CA ILE A 208 -23.77 -32.81 -3.74
C ILE A 208 -22.72 -33.08 -2.67
N LEU A 209 -22.02 -32.04 -2.21
CA LEU A 209 -21.03 -32.12 -1.14
C LEU A 209 -21.62 -32.76 0.12
N PHE A 210 -22.77 -32.28 0.60
CA PHE A 210 -23.44 -32.84 1.79
C PHE A 210 -23.95 -34.28 1.58
N LYS A 211 -24.38 -34.64 0.37
CA LYS A 211 -24.84 -35.99 0.05
C LYS A 211 -23.68 -36.98 0.06
N MET A 212 -22.54 -36.62 -0.50
CA MET A 212 -21.35 -37.49 -0.56
C MET A 212 -20.65 -37.59 0.79
N ASP A 213 -20.56 -36.49 1.54
CA ASP A 213 -20.04 -36.48 2.91
C ASP A 213 -20.85 -37.41 3.83
N ARG A 214 -22.19 -37.39 3.71
CA ARG A 214 -23.08 -38.34 4.42
C ARG A 214 -22.85 -39.80 4.07
N LYS A 215 -22.28 -40.09 2.89
CA LYS A 215 -21.90 -41.44 2.46
C LYS A 215 -20.47 -41.81 2.90
N GLY A 216 -19.76 -40.92 3.59
CA GLY A 216 -18.38 -41.14 4.06
C GLY A 216 -17.34 -41.08 2.95
N LYS A 217 -17.64 -40.36 1.86
CA LYS A 217 -16.71 -40.16 0.74
C LYS A 217 -15.57 -39.22 1.12
N THR A 218 -14.40 -39.49 0.55
CA THR A 218 -13.18 -38.68 0.72
C THR A 218 -13.28 -37.36 -0.05
N ASP A 219 -12.43 -36.38 0.29
CA ASP A 219 -12.45 -35.07 -0.36
C ASP A 219 -12.03 -35.16 -1.82
N GLU A 220 -11.19 -36.13 -2.16
CA GLU A 220 -10.76 -36.49 -3.50
C GLU A 220 -11.95 -37.01 -4.34
N GLU A 221 -12.75 -37.92 -3.78
CA GLU A 221 -13.94 -38.44 -4.47
C GLU A 221 -15.03 -37.36 -4.65
N ILE A 222 -15.19 -36.48 -3.66
CA ILE A 222 -16.14 -35.36 -3.74
C ILE A 222 -15.68 -34.34 -4.78
N ALA A 223 -14.39 -34.05 -4.84
CA ALA A 223 -13.80 -33.12 -5.79
C ALA A 223 -13.93 -33.61 -7.23
N TRP A 224 -13.70 -34.91 -7.45
CA TRP A 224 -13.94 -35.57 -8.73
C TRP A 224 -15.37 -35.37 -9.23
N GLU A 225 -16.37 -35.64 -8.39
CA GLU A 225 -17.78 -35.48 -8.73
C GLU A 225 -18.16 -34.03 -9.06
N LEU A 226 -17.54 -33.06 -8.38
CA LEU A 226 -17.80 -31.63 -8.55
C LEU A 226 -17.00 -30.98 -9.68
N GLY A 227 -16.08 -31.71 -10.33
CA GLY A 227 -15.14 -31.14 -11.31
C GLY A 227 -14.23 -30.07 -10.70
N ARG A 228 -13.88 -30.21 -9.42
CA ARG A 228 -13.03 -29.28 -8.67
C ARG A 228 -11.78 -30.00 -8.14
N GLU A 229 -10.80 -29.23 -7.70
CA GLU A 229 -9.66 -29.76 -6.93
C GLU A 229 -10.04 -30.03 -5.46
N TRP A 230 -9.45 -31.07 -4.86
CA TRP A 230 -9.74 -31.52 -3.48
C TRP A 230 -9.56 -30.43 -2.42
N PHE A 231 -8.54 -29.58 -2.56
CA PHE A 231 -8.30 -28.49 -1.62
C PHE A 231 -9.39 -27.41 -1.66
N HIS A 232 -10.10 -27.24 -2.79
CA HIS A 232 -11.27 -26.36 -2.84
C HIS A 232 -12.42 -26.90 -1.99
N VAL A 233 -12.64 -28.22 -1.99
CA VAL A 233 -13.66 -28.89 -1.17
C VAL A 233 -13.33 -28.73 0.32
N ALA A 234 -12.07 -28.95 0.70
CA ALA A 234 -11.61 -28.82 2.08
C ALA A 234 -11.78 -27.38 2.61
N ASP A 235 -11.35 -26.38 1.84
CA ASP A 235 -11.49 -24.96 2.18
C ASP A 235 -12.95 -24.54 2.29
N HIS A 236 -13.81 -24.96 1.35
CA HIS A 236 -15.23 -24.63 1.37
C HIS A 236 -15.96 -25.29 2.54
N ARG A 237 -15.62 -26.55 2.86
CA ARG A 237 -16.13 -27.22 4.06
C ARG A 237 -15.77 -26.46 5.33
N ARG A 238 -14.53 -25.98 5.45
CA ARG A 238 -14.08 -25.16 6.58
C ARG A 238 -14.87 -23.87 6.68
N TYR A 239 -15.09 -23.18 5.56
CA TYR A 239 -15.93 -21.98 5.49
C TYR A 239 -17.37 -22.25 5.95
N LEU A 240 -18.03 -23.28 5.39
CA LEU A 240 -19.39 -23.65 5.77
C LEU A 240 -19.52 -24.01 7.25
N LYS A 241 -18.50 -24.66 7.84
CA LYS A 241 -18.46 -24.97 9.28
C LYS A 241 -18.36 -23.71 10.12
N ASN A 242 -17.48 -22.78 9.76
CA ASN A 242 -17.32 -21.51 10.47
C ASN A 242 -18.60 -20.65 10.41
N GLU A 243 -19.31 -20.71 9.29
CA GLU A 243 -20.57 -19.99 9.07
C GLU A 243 -21.80 -20.70 9.67
N ASN A 244 -21.63 -21.83 10.37
CA ASN A 244 -22.72 -22.69 10.84
C ASN A 244 -23.71 -23.14 9.75
N LYS A 245 -23.28 -23.13 8.48
CA LYS A 245 -24.05 -23.58 7.30
C LYS A 245 -23.76 -25.03 6.94
N TYR A 246 -22.78 -25.65 7.58
CA TYR A 246 -22.48 -27.06 7.41
C TYR A 246 -23.42 -27.91 8.28
N PRO A 247 -24.12 -28.90 7.71
CA PRO A 247 -24.99 -29.78 8.47
C PRO A 247 -24.14 -30.75 9.31
N SER A 248 -23.66 -30.29 10.48
CA SER A 248 -22.98 -31.17 11.43
C SER A 248 -24.01 -32.11 12.07
N LYS A 249 -23.88 -33.43 11.87
CA LYS A 249 -24.69 -34.39 12.61
C LYS A 249 -24.23 -34.42 14.07
N SER A 250 -25.13 -34.18 15.01
CA SER A 250 -24.82 -34.39 16.42
C SER A 250 -24.57 -35.89 16.68
N LYS A 251 -23.88 -36.22 17.79
CA LYS A 251 -23.73 -37.61 18.24
C LYS A 251 -25.09 -38.32 18.38
N ARG A 252 -26.15 -37.59 18.75
CA ARG A 252 -27.53 -38.12 18.79
C ARG A 252 -28.08 -38.44 17.41
N ASP A 253 -27.81 -37.60 16.41
CA ASP A 253 -28.29 -37.81 15.03
C ASP A 253 -27.62 -39.04 14.40
N LEU A 254 -26.32 -39.23 14.65
CA LEU A 254 -25.58 -40.41 14.20
C LEU A 254 -26.14 -41.70 14.82
N ILE A 255 -26.44 -41.68 16.11
CA ILE A 255 -27.03 -42.84 16.83
C ILE A 255 -28.45 -43.11 16.30
N ARG A 256 -29.26 -42.06 16.08
CA ARG A 256 -30.62 -42.17 15.53
C ARG A 256 -30.62 -42.77 14.13
N ASP A 257 -29.76 -42.30 13.23
CA ASP A 257 -29.63 -42.83 11.86
C ASP A 257 -29.19 -44.29 11.86
N THR A 258 -28.24 -44.64 12.74
CA THR A 258 -27.76 -46.03 12.88
C THR A 258 -28.88 -46.95 13.35
N ARG A 259 -29.72 -46.49 14.28
CA ARG A 259 -30.88 -47.24 14.77
C ARG A 259 -31.93 -47.42 13.68
N ILE A 260 -32.25 -46.37 12.94
CA ILE A 260 -33.22 -46.40 11.82
C ILE A 260 -32.76 -47.38 10.73
N LYS A 261 -31.48 -47.37 10.36
CA LYS A 261 -30.91 -48.32 9.39
C LYS A 261 -31.08 -49.79 9.82
N LYS A 262 -30.86 -50.10 11.11
CA LYS A 262 -31.06 -51.46 11.65
C LYS A 262 -32.53 -51.90 11.58
N VAL A 263 -33.46 -50.97 11.87
CA VAL A 263 -34.90 -51.22 11.76
C VAL A 263 -35.33 -51.49 10.31
N LEU A 264 -34.90 -50.65 9.36
CA LEU A 264 -35.22 -50.83 7.93
C LEU A 264 -34.66 -52.14 7.37
N LYS A 265 -33.43 -52.51 7.75
CA LYS A 265 -32.82 -53.78 7.33
C LYS A 265 -33.69 -54.98 7.73
N LEU A 266 -34.18 -55.02 8.97
CA LEU A 266 -35.03 -56.11 9.46
C LEU A 266 -36.43 -56.04 8.84
N ARG A 267 -36.97 -54.83 8.59
CA ARG A 267 -38.26 -54.66 7.92
C ARG A 267 -38.24 -55.19 6.48
N ASN A 268 -37.16 -54.91 5.74
CA ASN A 268 -36.95 -55.41 4.38
C ASN A 268 -36.74 -56.93 4.33
N GLN A 269 -36.38 -57.55 5.45
CA GLN A 269 -36.30 -59.02 5.61
C GLN A 269 -37.66 -59.65 5.96
N GLY A 270 -38.75 -58.87 5.98
CA GLY A 270 -40.11 -59.34 6.22
C GLY A 270 -40.54 -59.36 7.68
N PHE A 271 -39.68 -58.94 8.63
CA PHE A 271 -40.03 -58.95 10.05
C PHE A 271 -41.10 -57.89 10.37
N ASN A 272 -42.09 -58.29 11.17
CA ASN A 272 -43.10 -57.36 11.69
C ASN A 272 -42.53 -56.52 12.86
N ASN A 273 -43.25 -55.47 13.26
CA ASN A 273 -42.74 -54.51 14.26
C ASN A 273 -42.45 -55.16 15.63
N SER A 274 -43.20 -56.20 16.01
CA SER A 274 -43.00 -56.93 17.25
C SER A 274 -41.72 -57.77 17.22
N GLU A 275 -41.47 -58.45 16.10
CA GLU A 275 -40.26 -59.25 15.86
C GLU A 275 -39.00 -58.39 15.80
N ILE A 276 -39.08 -57.23 15.15
CA ILE A 276 -37.96 -56.25 15.09
C ILE A 276 -37.64 -55.76 16.51
N ALA A 277 -38.65 -55.44 17.32
CA ALA A 277 -38.49 -54.99 18.69
C ALA A 277 -37.76 -56.04 19.55
N LYS A 278 -38.18 -57.31 19.44
CA LYS A 278 -37.57 -58.44 20.13
C LYS A 278 -36.11 -58.68 19.68
N LYS A 279 -35.83 -58.63 18.37
CA LYS A 279 -34.48 -58.81 17.81
C LYS A 279 -33.50 -57.70 18.19
N LEU A 280 -33.98 -56.47 18.34
CA LEU A 280 -33.15 -55.33 18.70
C LEU A 280 -33.08 -55.08 20.21
N GLY A 281 -33.81 -55.84 21.03
CA GLY A 281 -33.85 -55.67 22.49
C GLY A 281 -34.46 -54.33 22.92
N VAL A 282 -35.43 -53.80 22.17
CA VAL A 282 -36.04 -52.48 22.43
C VAL A 282 -37.56 -52.58 22.49
N HIS A 283 -38.20 -51.63 23.16
CA HIS A 283 -39.66 -51.61 23.27
C HIS A 283 -40.36 -51.36 21.91
N TYR A 284 -41.50 -52.01 21.67
CA TYR A 284 -42.30 -51.92 20.43
C TYR A 284 -42.56 -50.47 19.98
N THR A 285 -42.94 -49.61 20.92
CA THR A 285 -43.23 -48.19 20.64
C THR A 285 -42.04 -47.43 20.05
N THR A 286 -40.81 -47.90 20.30
CA THR A 286 -39.63 -47.24 19.74
C THR A 286 -39.36 -47.64 18.29
N ILE A 287 -39.81 -48.83 17.87
CA ILE A 287 -39.83 -49.20 16.46
C ILE A 287 -40.87 -48.36 15.71
N SER A 288 -42.07 -48.21 16.30
CA SER A 288 -43.14 -47.37 15.74
C SER A 288 -42.70 -45.92 15.53
N ARG A 289 -42.08 -45.28 16.54
CA ARG A 289 -41.54 -43.92 16.42
C ARG A 289 -40.45 -43.80 15.37
N ASN A 290 -39.56 -44.78 15.27
CA ASN A 290 -38.51 -44.77 14.24
C ASN A 290 -39.09 -44.87 12.83
N LEU A 291 -40.14 -45.67 12.63
CA LEU A 291 -40.81 -45.81 11.33
C LEU A 291 -41.66 -44.57 10.97
N GLN A 292 -42.26 -43.91 11.97
CA GLN A 292 -42.97 -42.63 11.75
C GLN A 292 -42.02 -41.53 11.25
N ILE A 293 -40.78 -41.50 11.73
CA ILE A 293 -39.75 -40.54 11.28
C ILE A 293 -39.35 -40.77 9.81
N ILE A 294 -39.55 -41.98 9.26
CA ILE A 294 -39.16 -42.33 7.88
C ILE A 294 -40.27 -41.98 6.87
N ASN A 295 -41.52 -41.88 7.32
CA ASN A 295 -42.69 -41.59 6.50
C ASN A 295 -43.03 -40.07 6.42
N VAL A 296 -42.10 -39.20 6.81
CA VAL A 296 -42.14 -37.73 6.70
C VAL A 296 -41.03 -37.30 5.77
#